data_AF-A0A959P6A3-F1
#
_entry.id   AF-A0A959P6A3-F1
#
_cell.length_a   1.000
_cell.length_b   1.000
_cell.length_c   1.000
_cell.angle_alpha   90.00
_cell.angle_beta   90.00
_cell.angle_gamma   90.00
#
_symmetry.space_group_name_H-M   'P 1'
#
loop_
_entity.id
_entity.type
_entity.pdbx_description
1 polymer ?
#
loop_
_entity_poly.entity_id
_entity_poly.type
_entity_poly.pdbx_seq_one_letter_code
_entity_poly.pdbx_strand_id
1 'polypeptide(L)'
;MARIHRIVHLPLTKAPTTMKYALTTLCILVLMAAQAQVKVSDDTLHWNANRPLEWADFKGEPDKGGMLEGQILCMNIGGFKRQSAHHLTVFKTVSVFDRKNSWMPENKQTDAGLKYFQVMFNIYELHSRKMREAYALSRTAEDPDVAFKEKYSQSANERSYDLNMYKAKTKYGMDTTALETWRIKIDDQLKALAEYEQ
;
A
#
# COMPACT_ATOMS: atom_id res chain seq x y z
N MET A 1 -66.07 -34.73 -50.07
CA MET A 1 -65.96 -33.25 -50.03
C MET A 1 -65.16 -32.85 -48.80
N ALA A 2 -64.26 -31.87 -48.98
CA ALA A 2 -63.53 -31.09 -47.97
C ALA A 2 -62.40 -31.78 -47.19
N ARG A 3 -61.24 -31.16 -46.93
CA ARG A 3 -60.47 -30.08 -47.58
C ARG A 3 -59.08 -30.19 -46.93
N ILE A 4 -58.03 -30.23 -47.74
CA ILE A 4 -56.63 -30.31 -47.30
C ILE A 4 -56.25 -29.01 -46.56
N HIS A 5 -55.59 -29.09 -45.41
CA HIS A 5 -54.80 -27.99 -44.85
C HIS A 5 -53.36 -28.46 -44.66
N ARG A 6 -52.47 -27.89 -45.48
CA ARG A 6 -51.04 -28.16 -45.54
C ARG A 6 -50.37 -27.29 -44.49
N ILE A 7 -49.80 -27.90 -43.45
CA ILE A 7 -49.00 -27.18 -42.45
C ILE A 7 -47.62 -26.94 -43.05
N VAL A 8 -47.29 -25.68 -43.31
CA VAL A 8 -45.94 -25.24 -43.70
C VAL A 8 -45.19 -24.93 -42.41
N HIS A 9 -44.17 -25.74 -42.08
CA HIS A 9 -43.22 -25.42 -41.02
C HIS A 9 -42.03 -24.65 -41.62
N LEU A 10 -41.87 -23.39 -41.24
CA LEU A 10 -40.62 -22.64 -41.44
C LEU A 10 -39.54 -23.22 -40.50
N PRO A 11 -38.29 -23.40 -40.96
CA PRO A 11 -37.21 -23.77 -40.06
C PRO A 11 -36.77 -22.57 -39.22
N LEU A 12 -36.69 -22.77 -37.90
CA LEU A 12 -36.07 -21.85 -36.96
C LEU A 12 -34.55 -21.82 -37.22
N THR A 13 -34.05 -20.69 -37.73
CA THR A 13 -32.62 -20.42 -37.85
C THR A 13 -32.01 -20.29 -36.45
N LYS A 14 -31.12 -21.21 -36.07
CA LYS A 14 -30.34 -21.10 -34.83
C LYS A 14 -29.32 -19.97 -34.97
N ALA A 15 -29.35 -19.01 -34.03
CA ALA A 15 -28.36 -17.96 -33.94
C ALA A 15 -26.93 -18.53 -33.83
N PRO A 16 -25.91 -17.89 -34.44
CA PRO A 16 -24.56 -18.43 -34.52
C PRO A 16 -23.90 -18.52 -33.13
N THR A 17 -23.35 -19.70 -32.84
CA THR A 17 -22.77 -20.13 -31.56
C THR A 17 -21.55 -19.31 -31.11
N THR A 18 -20.95 -18.55 -32.03
CA THR A 18 -19.70 -17.79 -31.81
C THR A 18 -19.86 -16.64 -30.81
N MET A 19 -21.04 -16.03 -30.70
CA MET A 19 -21.27 -14.90 -29.79
C MET A 19 -21.35 -15.31 -28.30
N LYS A 20 -21.69 -16.57 -28.01
CA LYS A 20 -21.74 -17.11 -26.64
C LYS A 20 -20.35 -17.38 -26.07
N TYR A 21 -19.40 -17.77 -26.92
CA TYR A 21 -18.02 -18.00 -26.53
C TYR A 21 -17.25 -16.69 -26.34
N ALA A 22 -17.57 -15.64 -27.10
CA ALA A 22 -16.94 -14.32 -26.94
C ALA A 22 -17.30 -13.61 -25.62
N LEU A 23 -18.54 -13.77 -25.13
CA LEU A 23 -18.93 -13.23 -23.82
C LEU A 23 -18.36 -14.03 -22.65
N THR A 24 -18.25 -15.36 -22.80
CA THR A 24 -17.73 -16.23 -21.73
C THR A 24 -16.21 -16.13 -21.57
N THR A 25 -15.45 -15.94 -22.65
CA THR A 25 -14.01 -15.66 -22.57
C THR A 25 -13.71 -14.29 -21.96
N LEU A 26 -14.56 -13.27 -22.21
CA LEU A 26 -14.42 -11.96 -21.56
C LEU A 26 -14.67 -12.02 -20.05
N CYS A 27 -15.65 -12.81 -19.58
CA CYS A 27 -15.88 -13.02 -18.15
C CYS A 27 -14.71 -13.74 -17.45
N ILE A 28 -14.04 -14.68 -18.12
CA ILE A 28 -12.89 -15.40 -17.54
C ILE A 28 -11.64 -14.51 -17.43
N LEU A 29 -11.44 -13.58 -18.38
CA LEU A 29 -10.31 -12.63 -18.33
C LEU A 29 -10.47 -11.57 -17.24
N VAL A 30 -11.70 -11.15 -16.92
CA VAL A 30 -11.97 -10.20 -15.82
C VAL A 30 -11.79 -10.86 -14.44
N LEU A 31 -12.03 -12.18 -14.33
CA LEU A 31 -11.81 -12.94 -13.09
C LEU A 31 -10.33 -13.25 -12.77
N MET A 32 -9.43 -13.19 -13.76
CA MET A 32 -8.00 -13.44 -13.55
C MET A 32 -7.21 -12.22 -13.04
N ALA A 33 -7.84 -11.04 -12.91
CA ALA A 33 -7.26 -9.93 -12.16
C ALA A 33 -7.44 -10.14 -10.64
N ALA A 34 -7.12 -11.34 -10.15
CA ALA A 34 -6.80 -11.51 -8.74
C ALA A 34 -5.49 -10.75 -8.51
N GLN A 35 -5.61 -9.47 -8.13
CA GLN A 35 -4.48 -8.72 -7.63
C GLN A 35 -3.90 -9.55 -6.48
N ALA A 36 -2.70 -10.08 -6.66
CA ALA A 36 -1.97 -10.74 -5.59
C ALA A 36 -1.79 -9.70 -4.48
N GLN A 37 -2.67 -9.77 -3.46
CA GLN A 37 -2.48 -8.96 -2.28
C GLN A 37 -1.24 -9.51 -1.58
N VAL A 38 -0.17 -8.73 -1.58
CA VAL A 38 1.01 -9.04 -0.77
C VAL A 38 0.55 -9.05 0.68
N LYS A 39 0.45 -10.26 1.24
CA LYS A 39 0.06 -10.46 2.63
C LYS A 39 1.23 -10.04 3.50
N VAL A 40 0.96 -9.14 4.43
CA VAL A 40 1.89 -8.77 5.51
C VAL A 40 2.33 -10.04 6.23
N SER A 41 3.62 -10.22 6.34
CA SER A 41 4.19 -11.33 7.08
C SER A 41 4.08 -11.10 8.59
N ASP A 42 4.31 -12.14 9.36
CA ASP A 42 4.42 -12.10 10.81
C ASP A 42 5.77 -11.52 11.30
N ASP A 43 6.75 -11.33 10.41
CA ASP A 43 8.08 -10.82 10.72
C ASP A 43 8.20 -9.36 10.30
N THR A 44 7.71 -8.48 11.17
CA THR A 44 7.74 -7.03 10.96
C THR A 44 8.64 -6.33 11.97
N LEU A 45 9.34 -5.30 11.51
CA LEU A 45 10.08 -4.36 12.34
C LEU A 45 9.25 -3.08 12.49
N HIS A 46 8.93 -2.73 13.73
CA HIS A 46 8.32 -1.44 14.03
C HIS A 46 9.35 -0.32 13.89
N TRP A 47 8.91 0.84 13.38
CA TRP A 47 9.79 2.00 13.27
C TRP A 47 10.34 2.41 14.63
N ASN A 48 11.63 2.70 14.74
CA ASN A 48 12.23 3.14 15.98
C ASN A 48 13.44 4.02 15.69
N ALA A 49 13.49 5.23 16.27
CA ALA A 49 14.60 6.17 16.08
C ALA A 49 15.96 5.57 16.49
N ASN A 50 15.96 4.66 17.47
CA ASN A 50 17.15 4.00 18.02
C ASN A 50 17.45 2.64 17.40
N ARG A 51 16.60 2.15 16.47
CA ARG A 51 16.87 0.93 15.69
C ARG A 51 16.59 1.18 14.21
N PRO A 52 17.52 1.85 13.49
CA PRO A 52 17.42 2.01 12.04
C PRO A 52 17.49 0.65 11.34
N LEU A 53 17.09 0.60 10.08
CA LEU A 53 17.21 -0.57 9.22
C LEU A 53 18.67 -0.99 9.06
N GLU A 54 18.89 -2.29 9.09
CA GLU A 54 20.16 -2.93 8.78
C GLU A 54 19.94 -3.96 7.67
N TRP A 55 20.99 -4.36 6.95
CA TRP A 55 20.84 -5.35 5.87
C TRP A 55 20.28 -6.69 6.35
N ALA A 56 20.54 -7.07 7.61
CA ALA A 56 19.93 -8.25 8.24
C ALA A 56 18.39 -8.17 8.36
N ASP A 57 17.78 -7.01 8.11
CA ASP A 57 16.33 -6.84 8.10
C ASP A 57 15.69 -7.23 6.76
N PHE A 58 16.48 -7.37 5.69
CA PHE A 58 16.02 -7.71 4.33
C PHE A 58 16.07 -9.22 4.13
N LYS A 59 15.07 -9.93 4.68
CA LYS A 59 15.00 -11.40 4.69
C LYS A 59 14.19 -11.99 3.53
N GLY A 60 13.64 -11.15 2.66
CA GLY A 60 12.88 -11.60 1.51
C GLY A 60 13.76 -12.18 0.41
N GLU A 61 13.16 -13.02 -0.42
CA GLU A 61 13.81 -13.57 -1.60
C GLU A 61 13.62 -12.64 -2.81
N PRO A 62 14.67 -12.39 -3.62
CA PRO A 62 14.54 -11.72 -4.89
C PRO A 62 13.49 -12.38 -5.78
N ASP A 63 12.62 -11.55 -6.39
CA ASP A 63 11.72 -12.05 -7.40
C ASP A 63 12.54 -12.49 -8.62
N LYS A 64 12.61 -13.81 -8.84
CA LYS A 64 13.42 -14.43 -9.90
C LYS A 64 12.97 -14.05 -11.31
N GLY A 65 11.79 -13.43 -11.47
CA GLY A 65 11.28 -12.93 -12.75
C GLY A 65 11.08 -11.40 -12.80
N GLY A 66 11.42 -10.68 -11.73
CA GLY A 66 11.16 -9.25 -11.60
C GLY A 66 12.21 -8.37 -12.28
N MET A 67 11.77 -7.22 -12.80
CA MET A 67 12.68 -6.14 -13.26
C MET A 67 13.22 -5.28 -12.12
N LEU A 68 12.83 -5.57 -10.87
CA LEU A 68 13.21 -4.76 -9.71
C LEU A 68 14.61 -5.14 -9.25
N GLU A 69 15.45 -4.15 -8.99
CA GLU A 69 16.80 -4.39 -8.46
C GLU A 69 16.83 -4.61 -6.94
N GLY A 70 15.68 -4.40 -6.28
CA GLY A 70 15.44 -4.58 -4.86
C GLY A 70 14.06 -4.04 -4.49
N GLN A 71 13.54 -4.44 -3.35
CA GLN A 71 12.20 -4.07 -2.90
C GLN A 71 12.13 -3.93 -1.39
N ILE A 72 11.32 -2.98 -0.93
CA ILE A 72 10.88 -2.93 0.47
C ILE A 72 9.36 -2.91 0.54
N LEU A 73 8.83 -3.46 1.63
CA LEU A 73 7.43 -3.34 2.00
C LEU A 73 7.33 -2.64 3.36
N CYS A 74 6.90 -1.39 3.33
CA CYS A 74 6.55 -0.62 4.52
C CYS A 74 5.03 -0.39 4.56
N MET A 75 4.47 -0.30 5.76
CA MET A 75 3.04 -0.09 5.96
C MET A 75 2.74 0.76 7.17
N ASN A 76 1.63 1.49 7.10
CA ASN A 76 1.02 2.09 8.28
C ASN A 76 -0.13 1.19 8.72
N ILE A 77 0.01 0.53 9.87
CA ILE A 77 -1.04 -0.30 10.44
C ILE A 77 -1.81 0.57 11.43
N GLY A 78 -3.08 0.82 11.13
CA GLY A 78 -3.95 1.67 11.92
C GLY A 78 -5.20 0.96 12.43
N GLY A 79 -5.79 1.52 13.48
CA GLY A 79 -7.09 1.12 13.99
C GLY A 79 -7.55 2.06 15.09
N PHE A 80 -8.73 1.80 15.65
CA PHE A 80 -9.24 2.56 16.77
C PHE A 80 -9.95 1.68 17.78
N LYS A 81 -10.11 2.19 19.00
CA LYS A 81 -10.89 1.56 20.07
C LYS A 81 -11.84 2.58 20.68
N ARG A 82 -13.10 2.21 20.83
CA ARG A 82 -14.12 2.97 21.56
C ARG A 82 -14.87 2.01 22.47
N GLN A 83 -14.79 2.23 23.79
CA GLN A 83 -15.36 1.31 24.78
C GLN A 83 -16.90 1.36 24.83
N SER A 84 -17.48 2.54 24.64
CA SER A 84 -18.93 2.73 24.45
C SER A 84 -19.19 4.03 23.71
N ALA A 85 -20.45 4.27 23.32
CA ALA A 85 -20.87 5.52 22.66
C ALA A 85 -20.52 6.80 23.46
N HIS A 86 -20.32 6.71 24.77
CA HIS A 86 -19.99 7.86 25.62
C HIS A 86 -18.48 8.03 25.89
N HIS A 87 -17.64 7.09 25.43
CA HIS A 87 -16.19 7.18 25.57
C HIS A 87 -15.56 7.85 24.35
N LEU A 88 -14.41 8.49 24.59
CA LEU A 88 -13.54 9.00 23.53
C LEU A 88 -12.96 7.83 22.74
N THR A 89 -12.86 8.01 21.42
CA THR A 89 -12.20 7.07 20.53
C THR A 89 -10.69 7.24 20.64
N VAL A 90 -9.99 6.14 20.91
CA VAL A 90 -8.53 6.09 20.89
C VAL A 90 -8.08 5.52 19.55
N PHE A 91 -7.53 6.39 18.70
CA PHE A 91 -6.93 5.98 17.44
C PHE A 91 -5.47 5.54 17.65
N LYS A 92 -5.03 4.56 16.87
CA LYS A 92 -3.65 4.09 16.84
C LYS A 92 -3.22 3.93 15.40
N THR A 93 -2.00 4.35 15.11
CA THR A 93 -1.32 4.08 13.85
C THR A 93 0.13 3.77 14.19
N VAL A 94 0.72 2.75 13.58
CA VAL A 94 2.14 2.40 13.71
C VAL A 94 2.74 2.19 12.32
N SER A 95 4.04 2.40 12.20
CA SER A 95 4.78 2.18 10.96
C SER A 95 5.60 0.91 11.08
N VAL A 96 5.47 0.01 10.11
CA VAL A 96 6.18 -1.27 10.10
C VAL A 96 6.90 -1.51 8.77
N PHE A 97 8.04 -2.19 8.85
CA PHE A 97 8.82 -2.73 7.74
C PHE A 97 8.68 -4.24 7.75
N ASP A 98 8.18 -4.82 6.67
CA ASP A 98 8.01 -6.27 6.54
C ASP A 98 9.30 -6.90 6.03
N ARG A 99 9.97 -7.65 6.92
CA ARG A 99 11.30 -8.19 6.66
C ARG A 99 11.28 -9.31 5.63
N LYS A 100 10.22 -10.12 5.59
CA LYS A 100 10.08 -11.25 4.65
C LYS A 100 9.67 -10.81 3.25
N ASN A 101 9.03 -9.65 3.12
CA ASN A 101 8.65 -9.07 1.83
C ASN A 101 9.59 -7.95 1.36
N SER A 102 10.73 -7.77 2.02
CA SER A 102 11.76 -6.79 1.67
C SER A 102 13.09 -7.47 1.41
N TRP A 103 13.75 -7.13 0.31
CA TRP A 103 14.95 -7.81 -0.17
C TRP A 103 15.85 -6.88 -0.99
N MET A 104 17.15 -7.16 -0.96
CA MET A 104 18.17 -6.54 -1.80
C MET A 104 19.29 -7.56 -2.01
N PRO A 105 19.70 -7.87 -3.26
CA PRO A 105 20.81 -8.78 -3.51
C PRO A 105 22.09 -8.32 -2.81
N GLU A 106 22.81 -9.22 -2.14
CA GLU A 106 23.99 -8.88 -1.34
C GLU A 106 25.03 -8.08 -2.11
N ASN A 107 25.27 -8.42 -3.37
CA ASN A 107 26.21 -7.71 -4.25
C ASN A 107 25.76 -6.29 -4.66
N LYS A 108 24.52 -5.90 -4.36
CA LYS A 108 23.97 -4.55 -4.58
C LYS A 108 23.74 -3.77 -3.28
N GLN A 109 24.03 -4.37 -2.12
CA GLN A 109 23.92 -3.70 -0.84
C GLN A 109 25.01 -2.62 -0.70
N THR A 110 24.59 -1.38 -0.47
CA THR A 110 25.47 -0.22 -0.30
C THR A 110 24.92 0.71 0.78
N ASP A 111 25.79 1.47 1.46
CA ASP A 111 25.34 2.42 2.48
C ASP A 111 24.33 3.45 1.94
N ALA A 112 24.51 3.88 0.69
CA ALA A 112 23.56 4.77 0.01
C ALA A 112 22.19 4.10 -0.21
N GLY A 113 22.18 2.83 -0.61
CA GLY A 113 20.95 2.04 -0.76
C GLY A 113 20.22 1.84 0.57
N LEU A 114 20.94 1.53 1.65
CA LEU A 114 20.34 1.37 2.97
C LEU A 114 19.73 2.69 3.47
N LYS A 115 20.46 3.80 3.31
CA LYS A 115 19.95 5.16 3.60
C LYS A 115 18.70 5.47 2.77
N TYR A 116 18.71 5.10 1.48
CA TYR A 116 17.56 5.31 0.61
C TYR A 116 16.30 4.62 1.12
N PHE A 117 16.42 3.36 1.57
CA PHE A 117 15.31 2.63 2.17
C PHE A 117 14.91 3.14 3.56
N GLN A 118 15.89 3.57 4.37
CA GLN A 118 15.60 4.18 5.67
C GLN A 118 14.76 5.44 5.52
N VAL A 119 15.07 6.32 4.56
CA VAL A 119 14.27 7.53 4.33
C VAL A 119 12.86 7.17 3.86
N MET A 120 12.69 6.13 3.03
CA MET A 120 11.35 5.63 2.70
C MET A 120 10.59 5.20 3.95
N PHE A 121 11.22 4.44 4.85
CA PHE A 121 10.59 4.02 6.11
C PHE A 121 10.27 5.21 7.04
N ASN A 122 11.16 6.21 7.10
CA ASN A 122 10.92 7.46 7.82
C ASN A 122 9.73 8.24 7.26
N ILE A 123 9.50 8.22 5.94
CA ILE A 123 8.29 8.84 5.33
C ILE A 123 7.02 8.12 5.82
N TYR A 124 7.02 6.78 5.93
CA TYR A 124 5.89 6.07 6.54
C TYR A 124 5.65 6.53 7.99
N GLU A 125 6.73 6.70 8.76
CA GLU A 125 6.60 7.19 10.14
C GLU A 125 6.09 8.63 10.23
N LEU A 126 6.62 9.53 9.40
CA LEU A 126 6.15 10.90 9.33
C LEU A 126 4.63 10.96 9.13
N HIS A 127 4.11 10.13 8.23
CA HIS A 127 2.67 10.06 7.97
C HIS A 127 1.88 9.44 9.13
N SER A 128 2.44 8.46 9.86
CA SER A 128 1.83 8.00 11.11
C SER A 128 1.79 9.09 12.18
N ARG A 129 2.84 9.91 12.33
CA ARG A 129 2.87 11.03 13.28
C ARG A 129 1.82 12.08 12.95
N LYS A 130 1.73 12.48 11.67
CA LYS A 130 0.67 13.39 11.18
C LYS A 130 -0.74 12.84 11.45
N MET A 131 -0.95 11.54 11.27
CA MET A 131 -2.23 10.92 11.63
C MET A 131 -2.52 11.00 13.12
N ARG A 132 -1.53 10.65 13.97
CA ARG A 132 -1.68 10.71 15.44
C ARG A 132 -1.97 12.15 15.92
N GLU A 133 -1.27 13.14 15.37
CA GLU A 133 -1.58 14.57 15.57
C GLU A 133 -3.02 14.91 15.18
N ALA A 134 -3.43 14.55 13.95
CA ALA A 134 -4.78 14.82 13.46
C ALA A 134 -5.88 14.16 14.30
N TYR A 135 -5.61 13.01 14.93
CA TYR A 135 -6.54 12.39 15.88
C TYR A 135 -6.55 13.10 17.23
N ALA A 136 -5.39 13.46 17.76
CA ALA A 136 -5.26 14.18 19.04
C ALA A 136 -5.96 15.55 19.03
N LEU A 137 -5.89 16.26 17.89
CA LEU A 137 -6.53 17.55 17.71
C LEU A 137 -8.03 17.46 17.41
N SER A 138 -8.53 16.28 17.03
CA SER A 138 -9.92 16.12 16.64
C SER A 138 -10.83 15.84 17.83
N ARG A 139 -11.86 16.66 18.00
CA ARG A 139 -12.88 16.52 19.04
C ARG A 139 -14.15 15.84 18.50
N THR A 140 -13.99 14.78 17.71
CA THR A 140 -15.07 14.30 16.82
C THR A 140 -16.23 13.68 17.60
N ALA A 141 -17.42 14.28 17.46
CA ALA A 141 -18.70 13.61 17.70
C ALA A 141 -19.10 12.68 16.54
N GLU A 142 -18.32 12.68 15.44
CA GLU A 142 -18.52 11.84 14.26
C GLU A 142 -18.30 10.35 14.55
N ASP A 143 -18.85 9.53 13.65
CA ASP A 143 -18.64 8.09 13.63
C ASP A 143 -17.12 7.78 13.55
N PRO A 144 -16.56 7.05 14.53
CA PRO A 144 -15.15 6.64 14.54
C PRO A 144 -14.69 5.93 13.27
N ASP A 145 -15.55 5.13 12.65
CA ASP A 145 -15.23 4.39 11.42
C ASP A 145 -15.06 5.36 10.24
N VAL A 146 -15.93 6.36 10.13
CA VAL A 146 -15.85 7.39 9.10
C VAL A 146 -14.60 8.23 9.30
N ALA A 147 -14.40 8.75 10.52
CA ALA A 147 -13.23 9.57 10.86
C ALA A 147 -11.91 8.80 10.67
N PHE A 148 -11.87 7.49 10.98
CA PHE A 148 -10.70 6.66 10.72
C PHE A 148 -10.43 6.54 9.22
N LYS A 149 -11.43 6.12 8.44
CA LYS A 149 -11.29 5.86 7.00
C LYS A 149 -10.86 7.09 6.22
N GLU A 150 -11.46 8.24 6.51
CA GLU A 150 -11.14 9.49 5.83
C GLU A 150 -9.69 9.92 6.09
N LYS A 151 -9.29 10.00 7.37
CA LYS A 151 -7.93 10.39 7.74
C LYS A 151 -6.89 9.39 7.26
N TYR A 152 -7.18 8.09 7.31
CA TYR A 152 -6.30 7.04 6.79
C TYR A 152 -6.12 7.16 5.27
N SER A 153 -7.21 7.37 4.52
CA SER A 153 -7.18 7.56 3.07
C SER A 153 -6.39 8.81 2.68
N GLN A 154 -6.65 9.93 3.36
CA GLN A 154 -5.91 11.18 3.15
C GLN A 154 -4.41 10.98 3.39
N SER A 155 -4.02 10.42 4.54
CA SER A 155 -2.63 10.15 4.86
C SER A 155 -1.98 9.19 3.86
N ALA A 156 -2.70 8.17 3.38
CA ALA A 156 -2.19 7.26 2.36
C ALA A 156 -1.92 7.97 1.02
N ASN A 157 -2.76 8.93 0.63
CA ASN A 157 -2.58 9.72 -0.58
C ASN A 157 -1.37 10.65 -0.47
N GLU A 158 -1.27 11.39 0.64
CA GLU A 158 -0.14 12.30 0.89
C GLU A 158 1.19 11.53 0.99
N ARG A 159 1.20 10.38 1.67
CA ARG A 159 2.36 9.47 1.74
C ARG A 159 2.79 8.99 0.36
N SER A 160 1.82 8.59 -0.46
CA SER A 160 2.10 8.13 -1.83
C SER A 160 2.69 9.25 -2.68
N TYR A 161 2.19 10.48 -2.53
CA TYR A 161 2.75 11.65 -3.17
C TYR A 161 4.20 11.90 -2.73
N ASP A 162 4.47 11.93 -1.42
CA ASP A 162 5.81 12.17 -0.87
C ASP A 162 6.81 11.09 -1.30
N LEU A 163 6.42 9.80 -1.27
CA LEU A 163 7.26 8.69 -1.73
C LEU A 163 7.57 8.81 -3.22
N ASN A 164 6.59 9.16 -4.05
CA ASN A 164 6.83 9.33 -5.50
C ASN A 164 7.75 10.52 -5.78
N MET A 165 7.55 11.64 -5.08
CA MET A 165 8.43 12.80 -5.17
C MET A 165 9.85 12.48 -4.72
N TYR A 166 9.99 11.77 -3.60
CA TYR A 166 11.28 11.31 -3.09
C TYR A 166 12.00 10.40 -4.09
N LYS A 167 11.31 9.37 -4.61
CA LYS A 167 11.85 8.46 -5.63
C LYS A 167 12.32 9.22 -6.87
N ALA A 168 11.49 10.12 -7.40
CA ALA A 168 11.82 10.89 -8.60
C ALA A 168 13.01 11.85 -8.36
N LYS A 169 12.99 12.60 -7.26
CA LYS A 169 14.00 13.63 -6.96
C LYS A 169 15.37 13.04 -6.61
N THR A 170 15.41 11.87 -5.99
CA THR A 170 16.66 11.16 -5.68
C THR A 170 17.15 10.27 -6.82
N LYS A 171 16.42 10.24 -7.96
CA LYS A 171 16.66 9.29 -9.06
C LYS A 171 16.76 7.86 -8.53
N TYR A 172 15.76 7.45 -7.74
CA TYR A 172 15.70 6.13 -7.10
C TYR A 172 16.94 5.83 -6.23
N GLY A 173 17.45 6.84 -5.52
CA GLY A 173 18.61 6.72 -4.63
C GLY A 173 19.98 6.93 -5.28
N MET A 174 20.05 7.16 -6.60
CA MET A 174 21.32 7.40 -7.31
C MET A 174 21.90 8.80 -7.06
N ASP A 175 21.07 9.79 -6.74
CA ASP A 175 21.50 11.16 -6.42
C ASP A 175 21.69 11.31 -4.90
N THR A 176 22.94 11.15 -4.44
CA THR A 176 23.29 11.17 -3.02
C THR A 176 23.09 12.53 -2.36
N THR A 177 23.25 13.62 -3.10
CA THR A 177 23.00 14.98 -2.60
C THR A 177 21.50 15.21 -2.39
N ALA A 178 20.67 14.81 -3.35
CA ALA A 178 19.22 14.88 -3.21
C ALA A 178 18.72 13.95 -2.09
N LEU A 179 19.31 12.75 -1.97
CA LEU A 179 19.02 11.81 -0.88
C LEU A 179 19.27 12.45 0.49
N GLU A 180 20.43 13.07 0.68
CA GLU A 180 20.77 13.72 1.95
C GLU A 180 19.86 14.92 2.26
N THR A 181 19.50 15.70 1.24
CA THR A 181 18.53 16.80 1.37
C THR A 181 17.18 16.29 1.87
N TRP A 182 16.69 15.17 1.31
CA TRP A 182 15.45 14.55 1.76
C TRP A 182 15.56 13.95 3.16
N ARG A 183 16.69 13.31 3.50
CA ARG A 183 16.93 12.78 4.84
C ARG A 183 16.78 13.89 5.89
N ILE A 184 17.50 15.00 5.72
CA ILE A 184 17.44 16.15 6.63
C ILE A 184 16.01 16.68 6.73
N LYS A 185 15.34 16.91 5.59
CA LYS A 185 13.95 17.38 5.54
C LYS A 185 13.00 16.48 6.34
N ILE A 186 13.08 15.17 6.15
CA ILE A 186 12.19 14.22 6.83
C ILE A 186 12.53 14.12 8.32
N ASP A 187 13.81 14.09 8.68
CA ASP A 187 14.25 14.04 10.08
C ASP A 187 13.80 15.29 10.84
N ASP A 188 13.86 16.47 10.24
CA ASP A 188 13.38 17.70 10.87
C ASP A 188 11.85 17.72 11.05
N GLN A 189 11.10 17.15 10.10
CA GLN A 189 9.65 16.99 10.25
C GLN A 189 9.28 15.94 11.30
N LEU A 190 10.05 14.85 11.41
CA LEU A 190 9.88 13.86 12.47
C LEU A 190 10.11 14.50 13.85
N LYS A 191 11.18 15.29 14.00
CA LYS A 191 11.49 16.03 15.24
C LYS A 191 10.39 17.03 15.60
N ALA A 192 9.85 17.76 14.61
CA ALA A 192 8.76 18.69 14.84
C ALA A 192 7.49 18.00 15.38
N LEU A 193 7.32 16.71 15.08
CA LEU A 193 6.21 15.88 15.53
C LEU A 193 6.63 14.86 16.60
N ALA A 194 7.68 15.14 17.38
CA ALA A 194 8.22 14.21 18.38
C ALA A 194 7.20 13.79 19.46
N GLU A 195 6.27 14.68 19.83
CA GLU A 195 5.17 14.34 20.76
C GLU A 195 4.28 13.21 20.24
N TYR A 196 4.23 13.03 18.92
CA TYR A 196 3.43 12.01 18.26
C TYR A 196 4.25 10.81 17.83
N GLU A 197 5.45 10.58 18.37
CA GLU A 197 6.15 9.31 18.20
C GLU A 197 5.33 8.14 18.77
N GLN A 198 5.51 6.94 18.20
CA GLN A 198 4.74 5.75 18.60
C GLN A 198 5.16 5.16 19.94
#